data_AF-A0A8B6GT26-F1
#
_entry.id   AF-A0A8B6GT26-F1
#
_cell.length_a   1.000
_cell.length_b   1.000
_cell.length_c   1.000
_cell.angle_alpha   90.00
_cell.angle_beta   90.00
_cell.angle_gamma   90.00
#
_symmetry.space_group_name_H-M   'P 1'
#
loop_
_entity.id
_entity.type
_entity.pdbx_description
1 polymer ?
#
loop_
_entity_poly.entity_id
_entity_poly.type
_entity_poly.pdbx_seq_one_letter_code
_entity_poly.pdbx_strand_id
1 'polypeptide(L)'
;MEVIDAHNCLLEFDENTALFAVYDGHGGAEVAQYCAANLPQYIKETKSYKEGRFNEALEEAFLGFDAILTTPKIVQELKVLAGVESDDEG
;
A
#
# COMPACT_ATOMS: atom_id res chain seq x y z
N MET A 1 -11.78 10.28 16.34
CA MET A 1 -10.52 10.68 15.69
C MET A 1 -10.25 9.61 14.68
N GLU A 2 -10.48 9.89 13.41
CA GLU A 2 -10.15 8.95 12.34
C GLU A 2 -8.63 8.81 12.29
N VAL A 3 -8.16 7.57 12.31
CA VAL A 3 -6.73 7.27 12.20
C VAL A 3 -6.40 7.32 10.71
N ILE A 4 -5.84 8.45 10.27
CA ILE A 4 -5.44 8.69 8.88
C ILE A 4 -4.08 8.10 8.53
N ASP A 5 -3.26 7.83 9.55
CA ASP A 5 -1.94 7.26 9.40
C ASP A 5 -1.96 5.74 9.53
N ALA A 6 -1.11 5.06 8.77
CA ALA A 6 -0.89 3.63 8.91
C ALA A 6 0.59 3.33 9.13
N HIS A 7 0.88 2.14 9.62
CA HIS A 7 2.26 1.71 9.81
C HIS A 7 2.40 0.20 9.66
N ASN A 8 3.60 -0.25 9.30
CA ASN A 8 4.01 -1.64 9.36
C ASN A 8 5.15 -1.80 10.37
N CYS A 9 5.07 -2.87 11.16
CA CYS A 9 6.11 -3.34 12.06
C CYS A 9 6.21 -4.86 11.90
N LEU A 10 6.80 -5.30 10.79
CA LEU A 10 6.89 -6.70 10.39
C LEU A 10 8.28 -7.21 10.73
N LEU A 11 8.43 -7.83 11.90
CA LEU A 11 9.72 -8.42 12.34
C LEU A 11 10.11 -9.65 11.50
N GLU A 12 9.11 -10.40 11.03
CA GLU A 12 9.26 -11.56 10.17
C GLU A 12 8.73 -11.21 8.77
N PHE A 13 9.28 -10.17 8.17
CA PHE A 13 8.88 -9.77 6.83
C PHE A 13 9.32 -10.82 5.79
N ASP A 14 10.54 -11.33 5.95
CA ASP A 14 11.14 -12.40 5.17
C ASP A 14 12.30 -13.08 5.95
N GLU A 15 12.97 -14.08 5.36
CA GLU A 15 14.13 -14.74 5.96
C GLU A 15 15.20 -13.71 6.35
N ASN A 16 15.45 -13.60 7.66
CA ASN A 16 16.36 -12.61 8.27
C ASN A 16 16.09 -11.14 7.90
N THR A 17 14.85 -10.78 7.58
CA THR A 17 14.49 -9.42 7.16
C THR A 17 13.26 -8.92 7.91
N ALA A 18 13.33 -7.67 8.39
CA ALA A 18 12.21 -6.96 8.99
C ALA A 18 11.85 -5.72 8.16
N LEU A 19 10.57 -5.37 8.11
CA LEU A 19 10.05 -4.18 7.42
C LEU A 19 9.34 -3.27 8.41
N PHE A 20 9.75 -2.00 8.41
CA PHE A 20 9.09 -0.92 9.13
C PHE A 20 8.71 0.18 8.15
N ALA A 21 7.46 0.64 8.20
CA ALA A 21 6.97 1.71 7.34
C ALA A 21 5.95 2.56 8.09
N VAL A 22 5.89 3.85 7.75
CA VAL A 22 4.87 4.80 8.23
C VAL A 22 4.28 5.48 7.00
N TYR A 23 2.96 5.51 6.92
CA TYR A 23 2.20 6.14 5.84
C TYR A 23 1.39 7.27 6.47
N ASP A 24 1.72 8.50 6.11
CA ASP A 24 1.00 9.71 6.53
C ASP A 24 -0.14 9.96 5.53
N GLY A 25 -1.37 9.75 5.97
CA GLY A 25 -2.55 9.88 5.11
C GLY A 25 -3.07 11.32 5.10
N HIS A 26 -2.59 12.16 4.18
CA HIS A 26 -3.16 13.49 3.98
C HIS A 26 -4.36 13.47 3.01
N GLY A 27 -5.58 13.57 3.55
CA GLY A 27 -6.81 13.73 2.75
C GLY A 27 -7.68 12.48 2.61
N GLY A 28 -7.33 11.39 3.29
CA GLY A 28 -8.11 10.15 3.34
C GLY A 28 -7.30 9.01 3.96
N ALA A 29 -7.89 8.24 4.88
CA ALA A 29 -7.22 7.13 5.57
C ALA A 29 -7.08 5.88 4.68
N GLU A 30 -7.90 5.77 3.64
CA GLU A 30 -8.04 4.60 2.79
C GLU A 30 -6.74 4.26 2.04
N VAL A 31 -6.02 5.27 1.55
CA VAL A 31 -4.76 5.06 0.82
C VAL A 31 -3.68 4.58 1.77
N ALA A 32 -3.54 5.21 2.94
CA ALA A 32 -2.56 4.79 3.94
C ALA A 32 -2.81 3.35 4.42
N GLN A 33 -4.08 3.00 4.68
CA GLN A 33 -4.47 1.64 5.07
C GLN A 33 -4.21 0.62 3.94
N TYR A 34 -4.54 0.97 2.69
CA TYR A 34 -4.29 0.10 1.55
C TYR A 34 -2.78 -0.12 1.33
N CYS A 35 -1.96 0.93 1.47
CA CYS A 35 -0.50 0.82 1.45
C CYS A 35 -0.01 -0.14 2.54
N ALA A 36 -0.46 0.03 3.79
CA ALA A 36 -0.01 -0.82 4.89
C ALA A 36 -0.37 -2.31 4.70
N ALA A 37 -1.51 -2.59 4.07
CA ALA A 37 -1.98 -3.95 3.80
C ALA A 37 -1.26 -4.61 2.61
N ASN A 38 -0.99 -3.86 1.52
CA ASN A 38 -0.59 -4.45 0.24
C ASN A 38 0.87 -4.18 -0.16
N LEU A 39 1.45 -3.04 0.23
CA LEU A 39 2.81 -2.68 -0.17
C LEU A 39 3.88 -3.70 0.28
N PRO A 40 3.85 -4.26 1.52
CA PRO A 40 4.83 -5.25 1.93
C PRO A 40 4.85 -6.48 1.02
N GLN A 41 3.67 -6.97 0.63
CA GLN A 41 3.56 -8.13 -0.26
C GLN A 41 4.02 -7.76 -1.67
N TYR A 42 3.66 -6.58 -2.15
CA TYR A 42 4.08 -6.08 -3.47
C TYR A 42 5.60 -5.99 -3.61
N ILE A 43 6.30 -5.49 -2.57
CA ILE A 43 7.76 -5.46 -2.52
C ILE A 43 8.35 -6.86 -2.72
N LYS A 44 7.84 -7.87 -2.00
CA LYS A 44 8.31 -9.27 -2.10
C LYS A 44 8.05 -9.90 -3.47
N GLU A 45 7.04 -9.43 -4.17
CA GLU A 45 6.67 -9.96 -5.48
C GLU A 45 7.55 -9.44 -6.61
N THR A 46 8.16 -8.26 -6.43
CA THR A 46 9.09 -7.68 -7.42
C THR A 46 10.23 -8.64 -7.75
N LYS A 47 10.63 -8.64 -9.02
CA LYS A 47 11.74 -9.47 -9.48
C LYS A 47 13.04 -9.03 -8.81
N SER A 48 13.23 -7.72 -8.68
CA SER A 48 14.40 -7.10 -8.06
C SER A 48 14.57 -7.54 -6.60
N TYR A 49 13.49 -7.68 -5.82
CA TYR A 49 13.56 -8.17 -4.45
C TYR A 49 14.02 -9.63 -4.38
N LYS A 50 13.44 -10.50 -5.21
CA LYS A 50 13.79 -11.93 -5.29
C LYS A 50 15.24 -12.17 -5.73
N GLU A 51 15.83 -11.21 -6.42
CA GLU A 51 17.23 -11.23 -6.86
C GLU A 51 18.18 -10.55 -5.85
N GLY A 52 17.68 -10.10 -4.70
CA GLY A 52 18.45 -9.40 -3.66
C GLY A 52 18.82 -7.95 -4.00
N ARG A 53 18.20 -7.37 -5.03
CA ARG A 53 18.43 -5.99 -5.48
C ARG A 53 17.43 -5.05 -4.80
N PHE A 54 17.59 -4.87 -3.49
CA PHE A 54 16.61 -4.18 -2.63
C PHE A 54 16.34 -2.72 -3.01
N ASN A 55 17.36 -1.95 -3.43
CA ASN A 55 17.16 -0.56 -3.84
C ASN A 55 16.23 -0.48 -5.06
N GLU A 56 16.53 -1.26 -6.10
CA GLU A 56 15.70 -1.36 -7.31
C GLU A 56 14.31 -1.90 -6.97
N ALA A 57 14.22 -2.88 -6.05
CA ALA A 57 12.95 -3.43 -5.60
C ALA A 57 12.04 -2.39 -4.95
N LEU A 58 12.59 -1.52 -4.10
CA LEU A 58 11.81 -0.47 -3.46
C LEU A 58 11.35 0.58 -4.48
N GLU A 59 12.22 1.00 -5.39
CA GLU A 59 11.84 1.93 -6.46
C GLU A 59 10.75 1.34 -7.37
N GLU A 60 10.94 0.10 -7.82
CA GLU A 60 9.98 -0.63 -8.66
C GLU A 60 8.66 -0.84 -7.92
N ALA A 61 8.71 -1.23 -6.64
CA ALA A 61 7.53 -1.46 -5.83
C ALA A 61 6.72 -0.17 -5.64
N PHE A 62 7.37 0.94 -5.29
CA PHE A 62 6.67 2.21 -5.09
C PHE A 62 6.03 2.73 -6.38
N LEU A 63 6.77 2.73 -7.49
CA LEU A 63 6.25 3.20 -8.79
C LEU A 63 5.12 2.30 -9.32
N GLY A 64 5.28 0.97 -9.21
CA GLY A 64 4.28 0.01 -9.63
C GLY A 64 3.02 0.08 -8.77
N PHE A 65 3.19 0.24 -7.47
CA PHE A 65 2.09 0.39 -6.52
C PHE A 65 1.31 1.69 -6.76
N ASP A 66 1.99 2.81 -6.97
CA ASP A 66 1.37 4.10 -7.31
C ASP A 66 0.56 4.01 -8.61
N ALA A 67 1.11 3.37 -9.65
CA ALA A 67 0.38 3.14 -10.89
C ALA A 67 -0.89 2.31 -10.67
N ILE A 68 -0.85 1.30 -9.79
CA ILE A 68 -2.01 0.46 -9.46
C ILE A 68 -3.09 1.24 -8.70
N LEU A 69 -2.71 2.13 -7.78
CA LEU A 69 -3.63 2.98 -7.02
C LEU A 69 -4.49 3.86 -7.94
N THR A 70 -3.96 4.26 -9.10
CA THR A 70 -4.71 5.06 -10.10
C THR A 70 -5.66 4.25 -10.97
N THR A 71 -5.64 2.91 -10.88
CA THR A 71 -6.50 2.06 -11.72
C THR A 71 -7.96 2.14 -11.25
N PRO A 72 -8.94 2.11 -12.18
CA PRO A 72 -10.36 2.23 -11.81
C PRO A 72 -10.83 1.22 -10.77
N LYS A 73 -10.28 0.00 -10.83
CA LYS A 73 -10.57 -1.08 -9.88
C LYS A 73 -10.15 -0.71 -8.46
N ILE A 74 -8.91 -0.25 -8.29
CA ILE A 74 -8.38 0.08 -6.97
C ILE A 74 -8.96 1.39 -6.46
N VAL A 75 -9.18 2.38 -7.33
CA VAL A 75 -9.93 3.59 -6.96
C VAL A 75 -11.33 3.25 -6.42
N GLN A 76 -12.01 2.26 -7.01
CA GLN A 76 -13.31 1.79 -6.50
C GLN A 76 -13.17 1.10 -5.14
N GLU A 77 -12.15 0.28 -4.95
CA GLU A 77 -11.85 -0.37 -3.66
C GLU A 77 -11.51 0.66 -2.57
N LEU A 78 -10.73 1.68 -2.89
CA LEU A 78 -10.41 2.81 -2.01
C LEU A 78 -11.66 3.60 -1.62
N LYS A 79 -12.59 3.85 -2.55
CA LYS A 79 -13.88 4.50 -2.22
C LYS A 79 -14.71 3.69 -1.22
N VAL A 80 -14.73 2.36 -1.37
CA VAL A 80 -15.41 1.47 -0.42
C VAL A 80 -14.73 1.51 0.94
N LEU A 81 -13.38 1.49 0.98
CA LEU A 81 -12.61 1.61 2.22
C LEU A 81 -12.79 2.97 2.91
N ALA A 82 -12.94 4.04 2.13
CA ALA A 82 -13.23 5.38 2.62
C ALA A 82 -14.66 5.54 3.18
N GLY A 83 -15.49 4.50 3.11
CA GLY A 83 -16.87 4.55 3.58
C GLY A 83 -17.77 5.47 2.74
N VAL A 84 -17.35 5.82 1.53
CA VAL A 84 -18.19 6.52 0.57
C VAL A 84 -19.18 5.51 0.04
N GLU A 85 -20.34 5.40 0.70
CA GLU A 85 -21.50 4.73 0.13
C GLU A 85 -21.71 5.29 -1.27
N SER A 86 -21.95 4.40 -2.23
CA SER A 86 -22.44 4.80 -3.54
C SER A 86 -23.72 5.60 -3.32
N ASP A 87 -23.64 6.92 -3.44
CA ASP A 87 -24.79 7.76 -3.73
C ASP A 87 -25.30 7.33 -5.11
N ASP A 88 -26.09 6.26 -5.12
CA ASP A 88 -27.09 5.99 -6.12
C ASP A 88 -28.19 7.04 -5.92
N GLU A 89 -27.94 8.26 -6.39
CA GLU A 89 -29.00 9.24 -6.62
C GLU A 89 -29.42 9.15 -8.10
N GLY A 90 -30.49 8.38 -8.34
CA GLY A 90 -31.56 8.71 -9.31
C GLY A 90 -31.29 8.54 -10.80
#